data_AF-A0A1R2C2D8-F1
#
_entry.id   AF-A0A1R2C2D8-F1
#
_cell.length_a   1.000
_cell.length_b   1.000
_cell.length_c   1.000
_cell.angle_alpha   90.00
_cell.angle_beta   90.00
_cell.angle_gamma   90.00
#
_symmetry.space_group_name_H-M   'P 1'
#
loop_
_entity.id
_entity.type
_entity.pdbx_description
1 polymer ?
#
loop_
_entity_poly.entity_id
_entity_poly.type
_entity_poly.pdbx_seq_one_letter_code
_entity_poly.pdbx_strand_id
1 'polypeptide(L)'
;MADSTEFRIVAYKNTKNPSDGKPVLISSLWSKQQILKTCSDALGIKGKKIFNENGEEPKSFGDLPEGSALYISLGENFEVKTSSSKQTKSFVLCMLGAAAVGKSAVTQRYIKNTFVRDYDPTIEDYYKKVANVDGEVTSLSILDTAGMEDYYPLIDDWIDKKDGFVLVFSVEWGDSLTRLQGFNEKILHRYAQQGNKGPVVVVAGNKIDSLNRSVKYEEGKEFADKIGAKYFEVSAANGKGIDDMYSSIVKELKARKVVAAPVVKKHWYEKCSLL
;
A
#
# COMPACT_ATOMS: atom_id res chain seq x y z
N MET A 1 16.72 -25.68 6.10
CA MET A 1 15.72 -25.64 7.19
C MET A 1 14.88 -24.42 6.92
N ALA A 2 13.55 -24.54 6.78
CA ALA A 2 12.69 -23.38 6.53
C ALA A 2 12.70 -22.49 7.78
N ASP A 3 13.09 -21.24 7.63
CA ASP A 3 13.21 -20.28 8.74
C ASP A 3 11.79 -19.94 9.23
N SER A 4 11.50 -20.27 10.50
CA SER A 4 10.17 -20.06 11.07
C SER A 4 9.99 -18.59 11.40
N THR A 5 9.19 -17.87 10.61
CA THR A 5 8.81 -16.49 10.92
C THR A 5 7.71 -16.45 11.97
N GLU A 6 7.95 -15.73 13.07
CA GLU A 6 6.92 -15.35 14.04
C GLU A 6 6.30 -14.02 13.62
N PHE A 7 4.98 -13.91 13.75
CA PHE A 7 4.22 -12.70 13.44
C PHE A 7 3.00 -12.56 14.34
N ARG A 8 2.51 -11.33 14.48
CA ARG A 8 1.35 -11.04 15.33
C ARG A 8 0.05 -11.12 14.54
N ILE A 9 -0.97 -11.65 15.19
CA ILE A 9 -2.37 -11.60 14.76
C ILE A 9 -3.22 -10.98 15.87
N VAL A 10 -4.50 -10.72 15.59
CA VAL A 10 -5.48 -10.33 16.59
C VAL A 10 -6.61 -11.37 16.65
N ALA A 11 -6.75 -12.03 17.80
CA ALA A 11 -7.80 -13.00 18.05
C ALA A 11 -9.06 -12.31 18.58
N TYR A 12 -10.23 -12.67 18.06
CA TYR A 12 -11.54 -12.18 18.48
C TYR A 12 -12.47 -13.35 18.81
N LYS A 13 -13.45 -13.12 19.69
CA LYS A 13 -14.58 -14.05 19.86
C LYS A 13 -15.52 -13.91 18.67
N ASN A 14 -15.97 -15.04 18.11
CA ASN A 14 -16.97 -15.06 17.04
C ASN A 14 -18.34 -14.63 17.58
N THR A 15 -18.64 -13.34 17.49
CA THR A 15 -19.90 -12.75 17.94
C THR A 15 -20.35 -11.71 16.93
N LYS A 16 -21.63 -11.34 16.95
CA LYS A 16 -22.19 -10.35 16.00
C LYS A 16 -21.44 -9.02 15.98
N ASN A 17 -20.96 -8.55 17.15
CA ASN A 17 -20.22 -7.31 17.30
C ASN A 17 -18.96 -7.59 18.14
N PRO A 18 -17.90 -8.14 17.54
CA PRO A 18 -16.70 -8.52 18.27
C PRO A 18 -16.03 -7.27 18.84
N SER A 19 -15.92 -7.21 20.17
CA SER A 19 -15.14 -6.24 20.92
C SER A 19 -13.97 -6.95 21.61
N ASP A 20 -12.94 -6.20 22.00
CA ASP A 20 -11.81 -6.69 22.81
C ASP A 20 -10.89 -7.74 22.14
N GLY A 21 -10.44 -7.47 20.91
CA GLY A 21 -9.43 -8.27 20.24
C GLY A 21 -8.14 -8.42 21.07
N LYS A 22 -7.56 -9.62 21.10
CA LYS A 22 -6.34 -9.92 21.84
C LYS A 22 -5.17 -10.15 20.87
N PRO A 23 -4.07 -9.41 20.98
CA PRO A 23 -2.90 -9.67 20.16
C PRO A 23 -2.28 -11.02 20.56
N VAL A 24 -1.96 -11.84 19.58
CA VAL A 24 -1.34 -13.17 19.77
C VAL A 24 -0.15 -13.29 18.82
N LEU A 25 1.00 -13.71 19.35
CA LEU A 25 2.18 -14.04 18.54
C LEU A 25 2.05 -15.50 18.10
N ILE A 26 2.17 -15.75 16.79
CA ILE A 26 2.10 -17.09 16.21
C ILE A 26 3.27 -17.31 15.25
N SER A 27 3.61 -18.58 15.02
CA SER A 27 4.62 -18.97 14.01
C SER A 27 3.95 -19.46 12.74
N SER A 28 4.56 -19.15 11.59
CA SER A 28 4.13 -19.62 10.27
C SER A 28 4.11 -21.13 10.11
N LEU A 29 4.84 -21.86 10.97
CA LEU A 29 4.87 -23.33 10.99
C LEU A 29 3.81 -23.97 11.90
N TRP A 30 3.05 -23.18 12.66
CA TRP A 30 2.08 -23.75 13.60
C TRP A 30 0.88 -24.37 12.88
N SER A 31 0.47 -25.53 13.37
CA SER A 31 -0.77 -26.17 12.96
C SER A 31 -2.00 -25.34 13.39
N LYS A 32 -3.11 -25.56 12.69
CA LYS A 32 -4.43 -25.00 13.06
C LYS A 32 -4.78 -25.23 14.52
N GLN A 33 -4.44 -26.40 15.07
CA GLN A 33 -4.73 -26.75 16.46
C GLN A 33 -3.90 -25.93 17.47
N GLN A 34 -2.62 -25.66 17.17
CA GLN A 34 -1.78 -24.81 18.00
C GLN A 34 -2.27 -23.36 18.00
N ILE A 35 -2.64 -22.83 16.84
CA ILE A 35 -3.19 -21.48 16.70
C ILE A 35 -4.54 -21.39 17.42
N LEU A 36 -5.44 -22.37 17.20
CA LEU A 36 -6.74 -22.43 17.88
C LEU A 36 -6.58 -22.39 19.40
N LYS A 37 -5.67 -23.21 19.94
CA LYS A 37 -5.40 -23.28 21.37
C LYS A 37 -4.88 -21.94 21.90
N THR A 38 -3.86 -21.37 21.25
CA THR A 38 -3.25 -20.11 21.68
C THR A 38 -4.26 -18.96 21.67
N CYS A 39 -5.06 -18.85 20.61
CA CYS A 39 -6.11 -17.84 20.52
C CYS A 39 -7.25 -18.09 21.54
N SER A 40 -7.60 -19.35 21.79
CA SER A 40 -8.60 -19.74 22.79
C SER A 40 -8.17 -19.34 24.20
N ASP A 41 -6.91 -19.61 24.55
CA ASP A 41 -6.32 -19.25 25.84
C ASP A 41 -6.29 -17.72 26.01
N ALA A 42 -5.86 -16.98 24.98
CA ALA A 42 -5.84 -15.51 24.99
C ALA A 42 -7.22 -14.87 25.19
N LEU A 43 -8.27 -15.51 24.64
CA LEU A 43 -9.66 -15.04 24.73
C LEU A 43 -10.42 -15.58 25.95
N GLY A 44 -9.83 -16.50 26.72
CA GLY A 44 -10.49 -17.17 27.85
C GLY A 44 -11.71 -17.99 27.44
N ILE A 45 -11.66 -18.67 26.29
CA ILE A 45 -12.76 -19.51 25.78
C ILE A 45 -12.24 -20.88 25.32
N LYS A 46 -13.14 -21.87 25.16
CA LYS A 46 -12.81 -23.19 24.60
C LYS A 46 -13.16 -23.23 23.11
N GLY A 47 -12.36 -22.57 22.28
CA GLY A 47 -12.59 -22.49 20.84
C GLY A 47 -12.55 -23.86 20.15
N LYS A 48 -13.42 -24.05 19.16
CA LYS A 48 -13.51 -25.25 18.31
C LYS A 48 -13.24 -24.95 16.84
N LYS A 49 -13.56 -23.74 16.37
CA LYS A 49 -13.37 -23.32 14.97
C LYS A 49 -12.62 -21.99 14.90
N ILE A 50 -11.92 -21.79 13.79
CA ILE A 50 -11.24 -20.53 13.45
C ILE A 50 -11.76 -20.05 12.11
N PHE A 51 -12.17 -18.78 12.05
CA PHE A 51 -12.53 -18.11 10.82
C PHE A 51 -11.62 -16.91 10.56
N ASN A 52 -11.40 -16.57 9.29
CA ASN A 52 -10.88 -15.26 8.90
C ASN A 52 -12.00 -14.21 8.88
N GLU A 53 -11.66 -12.97 8.52
CA GLU A 53 -12.61 -11.85 8.39
C GLU A 53 -13.72 -12.06 7.34
N ASN A 54 -13.52 -12.99 6.39
CA ASN A 54 -14.51 -13.36 5.38
C ASN A 54 -15.44 -14.49 5.83
N GLY A 55 -15.23 -15.03 7.04
CA GLY A 55 -16.00 -16.17 7.56
C GLY A 55 -15.57 -17.53 7.02
N GLU A 56 -14.40 -17.61 6.38
CA GLU A 56 -13.83 -18.87 5.88
C GLU A 56 -12.87 -19.46 6.90
N GLU A 57 -12.78 -20.79 6.95
CA GLU A 57 -11.76 -21.46 7.77
C GLU A 57 -10.43 -21.53 7.01
N PRO A 58 -9.35 -20.87 7.47
CA PRO A 58 -8.08 -20.88 6.77
C PRO A 58 -7.51 -22.30 6.64
N LYS A 59 -7.02 -22.64 5.44
CA LYS A 59 -6.34 -23.92 5.16
C LYS A 59 -4.88 -23.89 5.61
N SER A 60 -4.22 -22.74 5.45
CA SER A 60 -2.86 -22.44 5.94
C SER A 60 -2.88 -21.13 6.73
N PHE A 61 -1.89 -20.96 7.61
CA PHE A 61 -1.72 -19.76 8.42
C PHE A 61 -0.40 -19.03 8.13
N GLY A 62 0.56 -19.67 7.45
CA GLY A 62 1.87 -19.10 7.16
C GLY A 62 1.87 -17.89 6.24
N ASP A 63 0.82 -17.73 5.42
CA ASP A 63 0.66 -16.61 4.48
C ASP A 63 -0.16 -15.45 5.04
N LEU A 64 -0.54 -15.52 6.32
CA LEU A 64 -1.34 -14.45 6.95
C LEU A 64 -0.48 -13.20 7.13
N PRO A 65 -0.95 -12.03 6.67
CA PRO A 65 -0.28 -10.76 6.97
C PRO A 65 -0.19 -10.49 8.47
N GLU A 66 0.85 -9.77 8.89
CA GLU A 66 0.93 -9.27 10.27
C GLU A 66 -0.28 -8.38 10.60
N GLY A 67 -0.87 -8.60 11.77
CA GLY A 67 -2.09 -7.94 12.23
C GLY A 67 -3.39 -8.57 11.76
N SER A 68 -3.37 -9.70 11.04
CA SER A 68 -4.58 -10.38 10.58
C SER A 68 -5.55 -10.71 11.72
N ALA A 69 -6.85 -10.54 11.46
CA ALA A 69 -7.92 -10.86 12.41
C ALA A 69 -8.37 -12.32 12.26
N LEU A 70 -8.37 -13.06 13.37
CA LEU A 70 -8.94 -14.42 13.45
C LEU A 70 -10.08 -14.46 14.46
N TYR A 71 -11.16 -15.16 14.11
CA TYR A 71 -12.37 -15.26 14.91
C TYR A 71 -12.54 -16.68 15.43
N ILE A 72 -12.56 -16.82 16.75
CA ILE A 72 -12.61 -18.10 17.44
C ILE A 72 -14.05 -18.36 17.87
N SER A 73 -14.60 -19.48 17.40
CA SER A 73 -15.98 -19.92 17.63
C SER A 73 -16.03 -21.12 18.58
N LEU A 74 -17.10 -21.25 19.36
CA LEU A 74 -17.36 -22.41 20.24
C LEU A 74 -17.98 -23.62 19.48
N GLY A 75 -18.15 -23.49 18.17
CA GLY A 75 -18.68 -24.51 17.26
C GLY A 75 -19.72 -23.96 16.27
N GLU A 76 -20.30 -22.81 16.59
CA GLU A 76 -21.24 -22.06 15.76
C GLU A 76 -20.60 -21.57 14.45
N ASN A 77 -21.44 -21.25 13.47
CA ASN A 77 -21.01 -20.66 12.20
C ASN A 77 -20.52 -19.23 12.43
N PHE A 78 -19.84 -18.64 11.43
CA PHE A 78 -19.37 -17.26 11.52
C PHE A 78 -20.54 -16.29 11.72
N GLU A 79 -20.53 -15.51 12.79
CA GLU A 79 -21.66 -14.65 13.21
C GLU A 79 -21.37 -13.16 13.14
N VAL A 80 -20.13 -12.77 12.85
CA VAL A 80 -19.72 -11.36 12.82
C VAL A 80 -20.58 -10.64 11.80
N LYS A 81 -21.40 -9.69 12.28
CA LYS A 81 -22.06 -8.72 11.41
C LYS A 81 -20.95 -7.78 10.97
N THR A 82 -20.30 -8.12 9.86
CA THR A 82 -19.48 -7.15 9.16
C THR A 82 -20.40 -5.96 8.90
N SER A 83 -20.14 -4.85 9.59
CA SER A 83 -20.66 -3.55 9.19
C SER A 83 -20.17 -3.34 7.77
N SER A 84 -20.95 -3.78 6.77
CA SER A 84 -20.58 -3.90 5.36
C SER A 84 -19.11 -4.24 5.17
N SER A 85 -18.71 -5.52 5.09
CA SER A 85 -17.35 -5.98 4.73
C SER A 85 -16.45 -4.78 4.37
N LYS A 86 -15.68 -4.23 5.33
CA LYS A 86 -14.73 -3.18 4.98
C LYS A 86 -13.70 -3.91 4.14
N GLN A 87 -14.01 -4.07 2.87
CA GLN A 87 -13.18 -4.65 1.84
C GLN A 87 -11.87 -3.92 2.01
N THR A 88 -10.83 -4.64 2.43
CA THR A 88 -9.52 -4.06 2.71
C THR A 88 -9.16 -3.19 1.51
N LYS A 89 -9.21 -1.87 1.71
CA LYS A 89 -9.07 -0.92 0.61
C LYS A 89 -7.71 -1.20 0.01
N SER A 90 -7.70 -1.56 -1.26
CA SER A 90 -6.49 -1.88 -1.98
C SER A 90 -6.14 -0.71 -2.88
N PHE A 91 -4.89 -0.29 -2.82
CA PHE A 91 -4.33 0.76 -3.65
C PHE A 91 -3.06 0.28 -4.32
N VAL A 92 -2.87 0.64 -5.58
CA VAL A 92 -1.67 0.36 -6.35
C VAL A 92 -0.93 1.66 -6.61
N LEU A 93 0.31 1.74 -6.12
CA LEU A 93 1.24 2.83 -6.36
C LEU A 93 2.28 2.44 -7.41
N CYS A 94 2.82 3.43 -8.08
CA CYS A 94 4.00 3.29 -8.94
C CYS A 94 5.08 4.30 -8.54
N MET A 95 6.32 3.83 -8.41
CA MET A 95 7.49 4.64 -8.11
C MET A 95 8.14 5.06 -9.42
N LEU A 96 8.31 6.37 -9.67
CA LEU A 96 8.91 6.88 -10.91
C LEU A 96 10.01 7.90 -10.59
N GLY A 97 10.97 8.04 -11.50
CA GLY A 97 12.14 8.89 -11.33
C GLY A 97 13.39 8.28 -11.95
N ALA A 98 14.45 9.09 -12.07
CA ALA A 98 15.70 8.70 -12.72
C ALA A 98 16.37 7.46 -12.08
N ALA A 99 17.37 6.90 -12.75
CA ALA A 99 18.21 5.85 -12.19
C ALA A 99 18.92 6.34 -10.92
N ALA A 100 19.19 5.41 -9.99
CA ALA A 100 19.98 5.65 -8.78
C ALA A 100 19.47 6.74 -7.80
N VAL A 101 18.26 7.29 -8.00
CA VAL A 101 17.61 8.20 -7.04
C VAL A 101 17.14 7.48 -5.77
N GLY A 102 17.03 6.15 -5.81
CA GLY A 102 16.72 5.30 -4.66
C GLY A 102 15.25 4.89 -4.53
N LYS A 103 14.50 4.74 -5.64
CA LYS A 103 13.11 4.24 -5.66
C LYS A 103 12.97 2.91 -4.90
N SER A 104 13.79 1.93 -5.27
CA SER A 104 13.83 0.61 -4.65
C SER A 104 14.21 0.67 -3.18
N ALA A 105 15.19 1.51 -2.83
CA ALA A 105 15.61 1.70 -1.45
C ALA A 105 14.50 2.31 -0.59
N VAL A 106 13.76 3.31 -1.11
CA VAL A 106 12.59 3.91 -0.44
C VAL A 106 11.49 2.86 -0.24
N THR A 107 11.17 2.08 -1.28
CA THR A 107 10.17 1.02 -1.23
C THR A 107 10.56 -0.05 -0.22
N GLN A 108 11.79 -0.59 -0.30
CA GLN A 108 12.26 -1.62 0.62
C GLN A 108 12.36 -1.12 2.06
N ARG A 109 12.78 0.13 2.27
CA ARG A 109 12.78 0.76 3.60
C ARG A 109 11.38 0.75 4.19
N TYR A 110 10.36 1.10 3.41
CA TYR A 110 8.98 1.04 3.88
C TYR A 110 8.50 -0.39 4.13
N ILE A 111 8.77 -1.33 3.21
CA ILE A 111 8.23 -2.69 3.28
C ILE A 111 8.90 -3.52 4.38
N LYS A 112 10.25 -3.51 4.43
CA LYS A 112 11.07 -4.41 5.23
C LYS A 112 11.71 -3.73 6.45
N ASN A 113 11.64 -2.41 6.54
CA ASN A 113 12.43 -1.61 7.49
C ASN A 113 13.93 -1.93 7.46
N THR A 114 14.46 -2.20 6.26
CA THR A 114 15.88 -2.45 6.02
C THR A 114 16.42 -1.51 4.95
N PHE A 115 17.74 -1.35 4.92
CA PHE A 115 18.46 -0.66 3.85
C PHE A 115 19.67 -1.49 3.48
N VAL A 116 19.72 -1.92 2.22
CA VAL A 116 20.84 -2.68 1.65
C VAL A 116 21.60 -1.75 0.72
N ARG A 117 22.92 -1.67 0.90
CA ARG A 117 23.79 -0.78 0.11
C ARG A 117 24.11 -1.37 -1.27
N ASP A 118 24.34 -2.67 -1.32
CA ASP A 118 24.58 -3.39 -2.56
C ASP A 118 23.23 -3.78 -3.16
N TYR A 119 22.93 -3.28 -4.36
CA TYR A 119 21.64 -3.47 -4.98
C TYR A 119 21.79 -3.87 -6.45
N ASP A 120 21.09 -4.95 -6.83
CA ASP A 120 20.95 -5.37 -8.22
C ASP A 120 20.02 -4.40 -8.96
N PRO A 121 20.39 -3.89 -10.16
CA PRO A 121 19.54 -2.97 -10.91
C PRO A 121 18.13 -3.51 -11.15
N THR A 122 17.10 -2.75 -10.78
CA THR A 122 15.69 -3.11 -10.98
C THR A 122 15.30 -3.02 -12.45
N ILE A 123 14.48 -3.97 -12.90
CA ILE A 123 13.68 -3.85 -14.13
C ILE A 123 12.27 -3.39 -13.73
N GLU A 124 11.54 -4.25 -13.03
CA GLU A 124 10.35 -3.92 -12.26
C GLU A 124 10.15 -4.95 -11.15
N ASP A 125 9.72 -4.50 -9.97
CA ASP A 125 9.39 -5.35 -8.83
C ASP A 125 8.06 -4.92 -8.23
N TYR A 126 7.24 -5.90 -7.83
CA TYR A 126 5.95 -5.64 -7.19
C TYR A 126 6.00 -6.03 -5.71
N TYR A 127 5.83 -5.03 -4.84
CA TYR A 127 5.81 -5.22 -3.39
C TYR A 127 4.40 -5.00 -2.85
N LYS A 128 4.03 -5.74 -1.80
CA LYS A 128 2.74 -5.58 -1.12
C LYS A 128 2.97 -5.42 0.38
N LYS A 129 2.33 -4.43 1.00
CA LYS A 129 2.30 -4.25 2.46
C LYS A 129 0.88 -3.94 2.92
N VAL A 130 0.46 -4.63 3.96
CA VAL A 130 -0.76 -4.30 4.70
C VAL A 130 -0.38 -3.31 5.78
N ALA A 131 -1.04 -2.16 5.80
CA ALA A 131 -0.79 -1.09 6.75
C ALA A 131 -2.10 -0.64 7.41
N ASN A 132 -2.04 -0.28 8.69
CA ASN A 132 -3.14 0.37 9.39
C ASN A 132 -2.92 1.88 9.33
N VAL A 133 -3.79 2.60 8.62
CA VAL A 133 -3.74 4.06 8.50
C VAL A 133 -5.07 4.63 8.99
N ASP A 134 -5.05 5.43 10.04
CA ASP A 134 -6.22 6.02 10.71
C ASP A 134 -7.26 4.96 11.16
N GLY A 135 -6.79 3.83 11.68
CA GLY A 135 -7.65 2.75 12.19
C GLY A 135 -8.28 1.88 11.10
N GLU A 136 -7.97 2.12 9.82
CA GLU A 136 -8.43 1.30 8.70
C GLU A 136 -7.27 0.51 8.07
N VAL A 137 -7.38 -0.82 8.10
CA VAL A 137 -6.49 -1.75 7.40
C VAL A 137 -6.57 -1.51 5.89
N THR A 138 -5.43 -1.32 5.26
CA THR A 138 -5.29 -0.98 3.84
C THR A 138 -4.18 -1.82 3.23
N SER A 139 -4.46 -2.39 2.07
CA SER A 139 -3.44 -3.10 1.29
C SER A 139 -2.82 -2.13 0.31
N LEU A 140 -1.52 -1.90 0.44
CA LEU A 140 -0.75 -1.08 -0.49
C LEU A 140 0.13 -1.98 -1.35
N SER A 141 -0.11 -1.95 -2.64
CA SER A 141 0.75 -2.54 -3.64
C SER A 141 1.64 -1.46 -4.25
N ILE A 142 2.92 -1.71 -4.40
CA ILE A 142 3.91 -0.76 -4.89
C ILE A 142 4.66 -1.40 -6.05
N LEU A 143 4.50 -0.84 -7.24
CA LEU A 143 5.33 -1.13 -8.39
C LEU A 143 6.59 -0.27 -8.31
N ASP A 144 7.72 -0.91 -8.06
CA ASP A 144 9.05 -0.32 -8.16
C ASP A 144 9.58 -0.53 -9.57
N THR A 145 9.97 0.54 -10.26
CA THR A 145 10.39 0.48 -11.67
C THR A 145 11.89 0.76 -11.82
N ALA A 146 12.47 0.30 -12.92
CA ALA A 146 13.77 0.79 -13.38
C ALA A 146 13.75 2.31 -13.53
N GLY A 147 14.85 2.97 -13.22
CA GLY A 147 15.06 4.37 -13.56
C GLY A 147 15.63 4.58 -14.95
N MET A 148 15.17 3.82 -15.94
CA MET A 148 15.68 3.93 -17.30
C MET A 148 14.80 4.88 -18.10
N GLU A 149 15.29 6.10 -18.27
CA GLU A 149 14.67 7.15 -19.07
C GLU A 149 14.49 6.75 -20.53
N ASP A 150 15.23 5.76 -21.02
CA ASP A 150 15.20 5.34 -22.42
C ASP A 150 14.13 4.27 -22.74
N TYR A 151 13.46 3.69 -21.73
CA TYR A 151 12.37 2.72 -21.94
C TYR A 151 10.99 3.39 -21.95
N TYR A 152 10.85 4.42 -22.79
CA TYR A 152 9.58 5.10 -23.07
C TYR A 152 8.41 4.15 -23.42
N PRO A 153 8.59 3.00 -24.10
CA PRO A 153 7.46 2.12 -24.44
C PRO A 153 6.76 1.46 -23.24
N LEU A 154 7.45 1.23 -22.12
CA LEU A 154 6.90 0.52 -20.95
C LEU A 154 6.20 1.45 -19.95
N ILE A 155 6.42 2.77 -20.08
CA ILE A 155 5.90 3.74 -19.11
C ILE A 155 4.36 3.78 -19.10
N ASP A 156 3.72 3.51 -20.23
CA ASP A 156 2.26 3.49 -20.33
C ASP A 156 1.68 2.34 -19.50
N ASP A 157 2.33 1.17 -19.48
CA ASP A 157 1.94 0.01 -18.67
C ASP A 157 2.18 0.27 -17.17
N TRP A 158 3.27 0.97 -16.84
CA TRP A 158 3.57 1.37 -15.48
C TRP A 158 2.58 2.41 -14.94
N ILE A 159 2.05 3.29 -15.81
CA ILE A 159 1.09 4.34 -15.43
C ILE A 159 -0.36 3.83 -15.44
N ASP A 160 -0.67 2.85 -16.30
CA ASP A 160 -2.05 2.34 -16.43
C ASP A 160 -2.59 1.80 -15.11
N LYS A 161 -3.83 2.20 -14.78
CA LYS A 161 -4.62 1.69 -13.64
C LYS A 161 -3.91 1.79 -12.27
N LYS A 162 -3.07 2.79 -12.07
CA LYS A 162 -2.47 3.06 -10.75
C LYS A 162 -3.35 4.03 -9.96
N ASP A 163 -3.52 3.78 -8.66
CA ASP A 163 -4.27 4.70 -7.81
C ASP A 163 -3.44 5.96 -7.50
N GLY A 164 -2.11 5.84 -7.42
CA GLY A 164 -1.21 6.97 -7.20
C GLY A 164 0.24 6.74 -7.61
N PHE A 165 1.04 7.81 -7.55
CA PHE A 165 2.42 7.85 -7.99
C PHE A 165 3.32 8.54 -6.96
N VAL A 166 4.53 8.02 -6.81
CA VAL A 166 5.61 8.68 -6.06
C VAL A 166 6.71 9.03 -7.04
N LEU A 167 6.91 10.34 -7.27
CA LEU A 167 7.98 10.88 -8.09
C LEU A 167 9.20 11.11 -7.22
N VAL A 168 10.24 10.29 -7.37
CA VAL A 168 11.43 10.28 -6.53
C VAL A 168 12.59 10.94 -7.25
N PHE A 169 13.24 11.90 -6.59
CA PHE A 169 14.52 12.46 -7.01
C PHE A 169 15.55 12.35 -5.88
N SER A 170 16.83 12.57 -6.20
CA SER A 170 17.90 12.62 -5.21
C SER A 170 18.24 14.06 -4.89
N VAL A 171 18.27 14.45 -3.61
CA VAL A 171 18.70 15.80 -3.22
C VAL A 171 20.17 16.08 -3.53
N GLU A 172 20.95 15.05 -3.85
CA GLU A 172 22.34 15.15 -4.31
C GLU A 172 22.46 15.54 -5.79
N TRP A 173 21.39 15.37 -6.58
CA TRP A 173 21.45 15.49 -8.04
C TRP A 173 20.29 16.32 -8.60
N GLY A 174 20.55 17.59 -8.90
CA GLY A 174 19.58 18.54 -9.44
C GLY A 174 18.82 18.07 -10.68
N ASP A 175 19.49 17.47 -11.67
CA ASP A 175 18.78 17.06 -12.91
C ASP A 175 17.72 15.99 -12.64
N SER A 176 17.86 15.20 -11.57
CA SER A 176 16.84 14.21 -11.20
C SER A 176 15.51 14.85 -10.80
N LEU A 177 15.52 16.08 -10.25
CA LEU A 177 14.31 16.85 -9.99
C LEU A 177 13.69 17.32 -11.31
N THR A 178 14.49 17.92 -12.20
CA THR A 178 14.02 18.41 -13.51
C THR A 178 13.37 17.31 -14.34
N ARG A 179 13.92 16.08 -14.28
CA ARG A 179 13.40 14.91 -14.99
C ARG A 179 12.01 14.48 -14.51
N LEU A 180 11.59 14.85 -13.29
CA LEU A 180 10.24 14.54 -12.79
C LEU A 180 9.13 15.21 -13.62
N GLN A 181 9.42 16.32 -14.29
CA GLN A 181 8.47 17.00 -15.17
C GLN A 181 7.95 16.07 -16.27
N GLY A 182 8.85 15.34 -16.95
CA GLY A 182 8.48 14.43 -18.02
C GLY A 182 7.64 13.23 -17.54
N PHE A 183 7.90 12.72 -16.33
CA PHE A 183 7.07 11.69 -15.72
C PHE A 183 5.66 12.22 -15.42
N ASN A 184 5.55 13.41 -14.85
CA ASN A 184 4.26 14.04 -14.55
C ASN A 184 3.43 14.31 -15.81
N GLU A 185 4.06 14.83 -16.88
CA GLU A 185 3.38 15.08 -18.15
C GLU A 185 2.77 13.81 -18.75
N LYS A 186 3.49 12.68 -18.70
CA LYS A 186 2.98 11.38 -19.15
C LYS A 186 1.80 10.89 -18.30
N ILE A 187 1.90 11.03 -16.98
CA ILE A 187 0.79 10.71 -16.08
C ILE A 187 -0.45 11.52 -16.47
N LEU A 188 -0.30 12.85 -16.60
CA LEU A 188 -1.41 13.73 -16.96
C LEU A 188 -2.00 13.38 -18.33
N HIS A 189 -1.16 13.16 -19.34
CA HIS A 189 -1.60 12.78 -20.67
C HIS A 189 -2.43 11.48 -20.65
N ARG A 190 -1.96 10.45 -19.94
CA ARG A 190 -2.65 9.17 -19.82
C ARG A 190 -4.01 9.29 -19.14
N TYR A 191 -4.10 10.06 -18.05
CA TYR A 191 -5.34 10.20 -17.27
C TYR A 191 -6.34 11.18 -17.89
N ALA A 192 -5.87 12.19 -18.63
CA ALA A 192 -6.73 13.09 -19.40
C ALA A 192 -7.57 12.32 -20.44
N GLN A 193 -6.96 11.33 -21.11
CA GLN A 193 -7.65 10.45 -22.06
C GLN A 193 -8.75 9.59 -21.40
N GLN A 194 -8.70 9.39 -20.09
CA GLN A 194 -9.65 8.55 -19.34
C GLN A 194 -10.80 9.34 -18.70
N GLY A 195 -10.83 10.67 -18.82
CA GLY A 195 -11.87 11.52 -18.21
C GLY A 195 -11.89 11.49 -16.67
N ASN A 196 -10.77 11.12 -16.04
CA ASN A 196 -10.64 10.97 -14.58
C ASN A 196 -10.03 12.23 -13.94
N LYS A 197 -10.28 12.46 -12.64
CA LYS A 197 -9.78 13.61 -11.84
C LYS A 197 -8.25 13.61 -11.61
N GLY A 198 -7.50 12.80 -12.35
CA GLY A 198 -6.07 12.57 -12.16
C GLY A 198 -5.76 11.69 -10.93
N PRO A 199 -4.62 10.98 -10.94
CA PRO A 199 -4.19 10.13 -9.83
C PRO A 199 -3.67 10.98 -8.66
N VAL A 200 -3.44 10.36 -7.49
CA VAL A 200 -2.69 11.01 -6.41
C VAL A 200 -1.21 11.02 -6.80
N VAL A 201 -0.56 12.19 -6.72
CA VAL A 201 0.87 12.33 -7.01
C VAL A 201 1.55 12.95 -5.79
N VAL A 202 2.68 12.38 -5.40
CA VAL A 202 3.56 12.90 -4.37
C VAL A 202 4.99 12.96 -4.89
N VAL A 203 5.71 14.02 -4.54
CA VAL A 203 7.13 14.20 -4.84
C VAL A 203 7.96 13.86 -3.60
N ALA A 204 8.99 13.05 -3.77
CA ALA A 204 9.89 12.62 -2.72
C ALA A 204 11.35 13.03 -3.05
N GLY A 205 11.91 13.93 -2.25
CA GLY A 205 13.34 14.24 -2.26
C GLY A 205 14.09 13.26 -1.37
N ASN A 206 14.70 12.24 -1.97
CA ASN A 206 15.41 11.19 -1.25
C ASN A 206 16.88 11.57 -0.96
N LYS A 207 17.49 10.83 -0.03
CA LYS A 207 18.89 10.97 0.42
C LYS A 207 19.19 12.24 1.19
N ILE A 208 18.23 12.72 1.99
CA ILE A 208 18.42 13.91 2.84
C ILE A 208 19.46 13.73 3.95
N ASP A 209 19.91 12.50 4.17
CA ASP A 209 21.04 12.16 5.04
C ASP A 209 22.41 12.50 4.42
N SER A 210 22.46 12.77 3.11
CA SER A 210 23.70 13.12 2.44
C SER A 210 24.15 14.55 2.74
N LEU A 211 25.47 14.72 2.89
CA LEU A 211 26.12 16.02 3.02
C LEU A 211 26.30 16.71 1.66
N ASN A 212 26.21 15.96 0.55
CA ASN A 212 26.42 16.47 -0.82
C ASN A 212 25.12 16.99 -1.45
N ARG A 213 24.27 17.65 -0.66
CA ARG A 213 23.00 18.19 -1.14
C ARG A 213 23.25 19.28 -2.20
N SER A 214 22.66 19.11 -3.37
CA SER A 214 22.62 20.12 -4.44
C SER A 214 21.23 20.73 -4.65
N VAL A 215 20.17 20.10 -4.13
CA VAL A 215 18.78 20.60 -4.21
C VAL A 215 18.30 21.02 -2.82
N LYS A 216 17.89 22.27 -2.67
CA LYS A 216 17.31 22.79 -1.43
C LYS A 216 15.89 22.29 -1.23
N TYR A 217 15.40 22.36 0.00
CA TYR A 217 14.03 22.00 0.34
C TYR A 217 13.03 22.82 -0.48
N GLU A 218 13.29 24.12 -0.61
CA GLU A 218 12.41 25.07 -1.30
C GLU A 218 12.26 24.74 -2.79
N GLU A 219 13.32 24.29 -3.46
CA GLU A 219 13.28 23.93 -4.89
C GLU A 219 12.42 22.69 -5.14
N GLY A 220 12.57 21.65 -4.29
CA GLY A 220 11.73 20.46 -4.36
C GLY A 220 10.27 20.76 -4.02
N LYS A 221 10.04 21.64 -3.04
CA LYS A 221 8.72 22.09 -2.64
C LYS A 221 8.03 22.90 -3.74
N GLU A 222 8.73 23.85 -4.34
CA GLU A 222 8.24 24.68 -5.44
C GLU A 222 7.86 23.82 -6.65
N PHE A 223 8.69 22.84 -7.01
CA PHE A 223 8.37 21.89 -8.07
C PHE A 223 7.09 21.10 -7.76
N ALA A 224 6.96 20.56 -6.55
CA ALA A 224 5.77 19.81 -6.14
C ALA A 224 4.51 20.67 -6.19
N ASP A 225 4.59 21.91 -5.69
CA ASP A 225 3.48 22.86 -5.70
C ASP A 225 3.07 23.22 -7.13
N LYS A 226 4.03 23.42 -8.05
CA LYS A 226 3.79 23.67 -9.47
C LYS A 226 2.97 22.56 -10.14
N ILE A 227 3.18 21.30 -9.76
CA ILE A 227 2.44 20.15 -10.30
C ILE A 227 1.21 19.76 -9.45
N GLY A 228 0.91 20.51 -8.39
CA GLY A 228 -0.21 20.23 -7.48
C GLY A 228 -0.02 18.97 -6.61
N ALA A 229 1.23 18.58 -6.35
CA ALA A 229 1.59 17.43 -5.53
C ALA A 229 2.09 17.85 -4.14
N LYS A 230 2.00 16.95 -3.16
CA LYS A 230 2.69 17.14 -1.87
C LYS A 230 4.17 16.82 -2.01
N TYR A 231 4.99 17.50 -1.23
CA TYR A 231 6.43 17.26 -1.16
C TYR A 231 6.82 16.63 0.17
N PHE A 232 7.65 15.59 0.12
CA PHE A 232 8.28 14.96 1.27
C PHE A 232 9.78 14.86 1.08
N GLU A 233 10.51 15.17 2.14
CA GLU A 233 11.93 14.84 2.25
C GLU A 233 12.09 13.50 2.94
N VAL A 234 12.81 12.58 2.30
CA VAL A 234 12.96 11.20 2.77
C VAL A 234 14.41 10.74 2.77
N SER A 235 14.72 9.78 3.64
CA SER A 235 15.98 9.04 3.59
C SER A 235 15.69 7.55 3.68
N ALA A 236 15.94 6.83 2.59
CA ALA A 236 15.92 5.37 2.63
C ALA A 236 16.99 4.80 3.59
N ALA A 237 18.10 5.51 3.79
CA ALA A 237 19.19 5.06 4.64
C ALA A 237 18.79 4.99 6.12
N ASN A 238 18.14 6.03 6.64
CA ASN A 238 17.77 6.12 8.07
C ASN A 238 16.25 6.03 8.34
N GLY A 239 15.41 5.94 7.30
CA GLY A 239 13.96 5.79 7.41
C GLY A 239 13.18 7.10 7.60
N LYS A 240 13.86 8.25 7.74
CA LYS A 240 13.20 9.55 7.96
C LYS A 240 12.22 9.87 6.83
N GLY A 241 11.01 10.30 7.20
CA GLY A 241 9.97 10.77 6.29
C GLY A 241 9.26 9.68 5.47
N ILE A 242 9.73 8.43 5.51
CA ILE A 242 9.18 7.33 4.69
C ILE A 242 7.74 6.99 5.10
N ASP A 243 7.50 6.73 6.38
CA ASP A 243 6.16 6.37 6.87
C ASP A 243 5.16 7.53 6.74
N ASP A 244 5.62 8.77 6.96
CA ASP A 244 4.78 9.98 6.82
C ASP A 244 4.32 10.16 5.37
N MET A 245 5.24 9.98 4.41
CA MET A 245 4.94 10.06 2.98
C MET A 245 3.90 9.00 2.58
N TYR A 246 4.14 7.72 2.88
CA TYR A 246 3.21 6.64 2.53
C TYR A 246 1.86 6.78 3.24
N SER A 247 1.86 7.18 4.51
CA SER A 247 0.62 7.46 5.25
C SER A 247 -0.19 8.59 4.62
N SER A 248 0.47 9.69 4.21
CA SER A 248 -0.17 10.81 3.53
C SER A 248 -0.80 10.39 2.20
N ILE A 249 -0.10 9.60 1.38
CA ILE A 249 -0.62 9.08 0.11
C ILE A 249 -1.87 8.22 0.36
N VAL A 250 -1.80 7.28 1.30
CA VAL A 250 -2.94 6.41 1.64
C VAL A 250 -4.15 7.22 2.11
N LYS A 251 -3.96 8.24 2.94
CA LYS A 251 -5.05 9.12 3.40
C LYS A 251 -5.72 9.85 2.23
N GLU A 252 -4.92 10.38 1.31
CA GLU A 252 -5.43 11.09 0.15
C GLU A 252 -6.20 10.17 -0.80
N LEU A 253 -5.68 8.98 -1.05
CA LEU A 253 -6.35 7.95 -1.85
C LEU A 253 -7.68 7.51 -1.24
N LYS A 254 -7.73 7.33 0.07
CA LYS A 254 -8.98 7.06 0.81
C LYS A 254 -9.98 8.19 0.63
N ALA A 255 -9.56 9.45 0.77
CA ALA A 255 -10.44 10.60 0.60
C ALA A 255 -11.03 10.68 -0.82
N ARG A 256 -10.23 10.43 -1.86
CA ARG A 256 -10.72 10.46 -3.25
C ARG A 256 -11.73 9.36 -3.55
N LYS A 257 -11.56 8.14 -3.02
CA LYS A 257 -12.55 7.05 -3.20
C LYS A 257 -13.87 7.30 -2.46
N VAL A 258 -13.87 8.10 -1.40
CA VAL A 258 -15.12 8.50 -0.70
C VAL A 258 -15.93 9.52 -1.51
N VAL A 259 -15.28 10.42 -2.25
CA VAL A 259 -15.94 11.47 -3.05
C VAL A 259 -16.46 10.96 -4.41
N ALA A 260 -16.01 9.78 -4.87
CA ALA A 260 -16.40 9.20 -6.15
C ALA A 260 -17.75 8.44 -6.15
N ALA A 261 -18.51 8.42 -5.04
CA ALA A 261 -19.84 7.82 -4.99
C ALA A 261 -20.94 8.89 -5.07
N PRO A 262 -21.53 9.07 -6.26
CA PRO A 262 -22.89 8.58 -6.44
C PRO A 262 -23.01 7.71 -7.69
N VAL A 263 -23.43 6.46 -7.48
CA VAL A 263 -23.87 5.57 -8.56
C VAL A 263 -25.20 6.12 -9.08
N VAL A 264 -25.17 6.86 -10.18
CA VAL A 264 -26.38 7.07 -10.98
C VAL A 264 -26.72 5.72 -11.60
N LYS A 265 -27.74 5.05 -11.07
CA LYS A 265 -28.33 3.88 -11.70
C LYS A 265 -28.94 4.33 -13.04
N LYS A 266 -28.21 4.15 -14.14
CA LYS A 266 -28.85 4.14 -15.47
C LYS A 266 -29.81 2.96 -15.48
N HIS A 267 -31.11 3.22 -15.61
CA HIS A 267 -32.08 2.21 -16.00
C HIS A 267 -31.90 1.98 -17.50
N TRP A 268 -31.48 0.78 -17.88
CA TRP A 268 -31.36 0.38 -19.27
C TRP A 268 -32.64 -0.34 -19.63
N TYR A 269 -33.68 0.39 -20.03
CA TYR A 269 -34.75 -0.07 -20.92
C TYR A 269 -35.67 1.12 -21.19
N GLU A 270 -35.59 1.69 -22.38
CA GLU A 270 -36.77 2.17 -23.11
C GLU A 270 -36.45 2.37 -24.60
N LYS A 271 -36.93 1.39 -25.39
CA LYS A 271 -37.39 1.44 -26.78
C LYS A 271 -36.53 2.15 -27.84
N CYS A 272 -35.81 1.35 -28.62
CA CYS A 272 -35.61 1.65 -30.04
C CYS A 272 -36.94 1.43 -30.79
N SER A 273 -37.52 2.50 -31.34
CA SER A 273 -38.49 2.39 -32.44
C SER A 273 -37.72 2.47 -33.75
N LEU A 274 -37.82 1.42 -34.57
CA LEU A 274 -37.39 1.43 -35.96
C LEU A 274 -38.36 2.30 -36.76
N LEU A 275 -37.88 3.45 -37.23
CA LEU A 275 -38.30 4.10 -38.46
C LEU A 275 -37.04 4.61 -39.16
#